data_AF-A0A2D4JUS1-F1
#
_entry.id   AF-A0A2D4JUS1-F1
#
_cell.length_a   1.000
_cell.length_b   1.000
_cell.length_c   1.000
_cell.angle_alpha   90.00
_cell.angle_beta   90.00
_cell.angle_gamma   90.00
#
_symmetry.space_group_name_H-M   'P 1'
#
loop_
_entity.id
_entity.type
_entity.pdbx_description
1 polymer ?
#
loop_
_entity_poly.entity_id
_entity_poly.type
_entity_poly.pdbx_seq_one_letter_code
_entity_poly.pdbx_strand_id
1 'polypeptide(L)'
;QTKISQYLGGKFKASVLCCNPEGCNENLLNYSMQINNKLILDIRGFIKKYYCSWLRCEEQTCQYRIRRLPLHFSRNGPLCPVCKKAIVKREYSDKALFTQLCFYHYIFDVDYAKEKYTGPGKDELKMMLEAYKEGYKKLKNTVDKWLSMSSYSEVNLGKLFQTFSIVKSGDESST
;
A
#
# COMPACT_ATOMS: atom_id res chain seq x y z
N GLN A 1 5.18 -16.69 -6.71
CA GLN A 1 6.39 -15.97 -7.14
C GLN A 1 6.59 -14.76 -6.27
N THR A 2 7.51 -14.84 -5.31
CA THR A 2 7.84 -13.72 -4.42
C THR A 2 8.85 -12.84 -5.14
N LYS A 3 8.45 -11.65 -5.60
CA LYS A 3 9.26 -10.71 -6.41
C LYS A 3 10.53 -10.17 -5.70
N ILE A 4 10.88 -10.67 -4.53
CA ILE A 4 12.02 -10.22 -3.71
C ILE A 4 13.33 -10.84 -4.18
N SER A 5 13.27 -12.00 -4.84
CA SER A 5 14.44 -12.69 -5.38
C SER A 5 14.14 -13.40 -6.69
N GLN A 6 15.14 -13.43 -7.57
CA GLN A 6 15.15 -14.22 -8.79
C GLN A 6 16.24 -15.29 -8.67
N TYR A 7 15.89 -16.52 -9.02
CA TYR A 7 16.83 -17.64 -9.12
C TYR A 7 17.31 -17.72 -10.57
N LEU A 8 18.58 -17.42 -10.82
CA LEU A 8 19.18 -17.42 -12.15
C LEU A 8 20.52 -18.19 -12.09
N GLY A 9 20.63 -19.26 -12.88
CA GLY A 9 21.89 -20.00 -13.04
C GLY A 9 22.42 -20.64 -11.75
N GLY A 10 21.55 -21.10 -10.86
CA GLY A 10 21.96 -21.75 -9.61
C GLY A 10 22.24 -20.80 -8.43
N LYS A 11 22.09 -19.48 -8.60
CA LYS A 11 22.31 -18.48 -7.54
C LYS A 11 21.08 -17.59 -7.32
N PHE A 12 20.83 -17.22 -6.06
CA PHE A 12 19.84 -16.21 -5.71
C PHE A 12 20.35 -14.79 -5.95
N LYS A 13 19.58 -14.01 -6.68
CA LYS A 13 19.74 -12.55 -6.78
C LYS A 13 18.54 -11.90 -6.13
N ALA A 14 18.72 -11.13 -5.05
CA ALA A 14 17.60 -10.31 -4.59
C ALA A 14 17.33 -9.19 -5.61
N SER A 15 16.08 -8.84 -5.82
CA SER A 15 15.67 -7.83 -6.79
C SER A 15 16.19 -6.43 -6.45
N VAL A 16 16.53 -6.20 -5.16
CA VAL A 16 17.20 -4.98 -4.66
C VAL A 16 18.73 -5.12 -4.66
N LEU A 17 19.29 -6.27 -5.05
CA LEU A 17 20.73 -6.54 -5.09
C LEU A 17 21.34 -6.48 -6.48
N CYS A 18 20.54 -6.38 -7.54
CA CYS A 18 21.05 -6.36 -8.91
C CYS A 18 20.63 -5.10 -9.64
N CYS A 19 21.63 -4.37 -10.12
CA CYS A 19 21.43 -3.32 -11.10
C CYS A 19 21.06 -3.97 -12.44
N ASN A 20 20.03 -3.47 -13.10
CA ASN A 20 19.46 -4.05 -14.33
C ASN A 20 19.94 -3.39 -15.65
N PRO A 21 21.25 -3.12 -15.80
CA PRO A 21 21.89 -3.19 -17.11
C PRO A 21 22.93 -4.32 -17.18
N GLU A 22 23.08 -4.93 -18.36
CA GLU A 22 24.17 -5.86 -18.65
C GLU A 22 25.53 -5.20 -18.35
N GLY A 23 26.38 -5.88 -17.56
CA GLY A 23 27.71 -5.38 -17.18
C GLY A 23 27.81 -4.64 -15.85
N CYS A 24 26.70 -4.41 -15.13
CA CYS A 24 26.74 -3.77 -13.82
C CYS A 24 26.85 -4.80 -12.67
N ASN A 25 28.01 -4.84 -12.01
CA ASN A 25 28.27 -5.69 -10.83
C ASN A 25 28.06 -4.96 -9.49
N GLU A 26 27.48 -3.77 -9.54
CA GLU A 26 27.35 -2.92 -8.35
C GLU A 26 26.20 -3.40 -7.45
N ASN A 27 26.46 -3.42 -6.14
CA ASN A 27 25.46 -3.82 -5.16
C ASN A 27 24.55 -2.62 -4.86
N LEU A 28 23.27 -2.70 -5.25
CA LEU A 28 22.30 -1.62 -5.04
C LEU A 28 22.13 -1.22 -3.56
N LEU A 29 22.44 -2.11 -2.60
CA LEU A 29 22.36 -1.78 -1.18
C LEU A 29 23.49 -0.85 -0.70
N ASN A 30 24.60 -0.74 -1.45
CA ASN A 30 25.57 0.33 -1.25
C ASN A 30 24.92 1.72 -1.42
N TYR A 31 23.80 1.78 -2.15
CA TYR A 31 23.00 2.98 -2.41
C TYR A 31 21.71 3.01 -1.57
N SER A 32 21.73 2.41 -0.37
CA SER A 32 20.57 2.34 0.53
C SER A 32 19.96 3.73 0.82
N MET A 33 20.78 4.78 0.90
CA MET A 33 20.31 6.17 1.06
C MET A 33 19.51 6.64 -0.16
N GLN A 34 20.01 6.40 -1.36
CA GLN A 34 19.37 6.79 -2.61
C GLN A 34 18.05 6.02 -2.81
N ILE A 35 18.03 4.72 -2.46
CA ILE A 35 16.82 3.91 -2.46
C ILE A 35 15.80 4.48 -1.47
N ASN A 36 16.22 4.82 -0.25
CA ASN A 36 15.33 5.40 0.75
C ASN A 36 14.77 6.77 0.30
N ASN A 37 15.62 7.64 -0.26
CA ASN A 37 15.20 8.93 -0.81
C ASN A 37 14.17 8.75 -1.92
N LYS A 38 14.41 7.81 -2.85
CA LYS A 38 13.47 7.52 -3.92
C LYS A 38 12.15 6.97 -3.39
N LEU A 39 12.20 6.07 -2.41
CA LEU A 39 11.01 5.56 -1.72
C LEU A 39 10.18 6.69 -1.09
N ILE A 40 10.83 7.63 -0.40
CA ILE A 40 10.16 8.80 0.19
C ILE A 40 9.51 9.66 -0.90
N LEU A 41 10.22 9.94 -1.99
CA LEU A 41 9.68 10.74 -3.10
C LEU A 41 8.47 10.08 -3.74
N ASP A 42 8.51 8.76 -3.95
CA ASP A 42 7.42 8.00 -4.55
C ASP A 42 6.20 7.98 -3.62
N ILE A 43 6.38 7.69 -2.33
CA ILE A 43 5.30 7.74 -1.33
C ILE A 43 4.64 9.13 -1.30
N ARG A 44 5.44 10.19 -1.24
CA ARG A 44 4.93 11.57 -1.30
C ARG A 44 4.17 11.84 -2.60
N GLY A 45 4.62 11.28 -3.72
CA GLY A 45 3.93 11.35 -5.01
C GLY A 45 2.54 10.69 -4.96
N PHE A 46 2.43 9.49 -4.40
CA PHE A 46 1.14 8.79 -4.24
C PHE A 46 0.20 9.51 -3.29
N ILE A 47 0.71 10.02 -2.16
CA ILE A 47 -0.07 10.83 -1.22
C ILE A 47 -0.57 12.12 -1.90
N LYS A 48 0.29 12.82 -2.64
CA LYS A 48 -0.11 14.01 -3.40
C LYS A 48 -1.20 13.66 -4.43
N LYS A 49 -1.06 12.55 -5.15
CA LYS A 49 -2.06 12.06 -6.11
C LYS A 49 -3.41 11.81 -5.44
N TYR A 50 -3.42 11.22 -4.25
CA TYR A 50 -4.63 11.03 -3.44
C TYR A 50 -5.27 12.37 -3.05
N TYR A 51 -4.50 13.28 -2.47
CA TYR A 51 -5.03 14.58 -2.02
C TYR A 51 -5.39 15.54 -3.16
N CYS A 52 -4.90 15.32 -4.39
CA CYS A 52 -5.42 16.03 -5.57
C CYS A 52 -6.93 15.82 -5.78
N SER A 53 -7.51 14.77 -5.19
CA SER A 53 -8.95 14.50 -5.10
C SER A 53 -9.66 14.54 -6.45
N TRP A 54 -9.01 13.96 -7.46
CA TRP A 54 -9.63 13.79 -8.76
C TRP A 54 -10.81 12.82 -8.66
N LEU A 55 -11.95 13.25 -9.16
CA LEU A 55 -13.18 12.51 -9.27
C LEU A 55 -13.47 12.23 -10.74
N ARG A 56 -13.92 11.02 -11.04
CA ARG A 56 -14.31 10.59 -12.38
C ARG A 56 -15.71 9.98 -12.32
N CYS A 57 -16.55 10.33 -13.29
CA CYS A 57 -17.85 9.71 -13.46
C CYS A 57 -17.68 8.20 -13.69
N GLU A 58 -18.48 7.39 -13.01
CA GLU A 58 -18.47 5.94 -13.16
C GLU A 58 -18.98 5.47 -14.54
N GLU A 59 -19.84 6.27 -15.16
CA GLU A 59 -20.41 5.98 -16.46
C GLU A 59 -19.34 6.06 -17.58
N GLN A 60 -19.14 4.94 -18.28
CA GLN A 60 -18.07 4.78 -19.26
C GLN A 60 -18.21 5.71 -20.47
N THR A 61 -19.44 6.04 -20.83
CA THR A 61 -19.75 6.98 -21.93
C THR A 61 -19.57 8.44 -21.54
N CYS A 62 -19.60 8.75 -20.23
CA CYS A 62 -19.49 10.12 -19.73
C CYS A 62 -18.04 10.53 -19.46
N GLN A 63 -17.29 9.72 -18.71
CA GLN A 63 -15.88 9.98 -18.32
C GLN A 63 -15.60 11.38 -17.71
N TYR A 64 -16.64 12.11 -17.31
CA TYR A 64 -16.48 13.46 -16.79
C TYR A 64 -15.57 13.47 -15.57
N ARG A 65 -14.60 14.38 -15.57
CA ARG A 65 -13.52 14.43 -14.59
C ARG A 65 -13.48 15.80 -13.93
N ILE A 66 -13.50 15.82 -12.59
CA ILE A 66 -13.59 17.05 -11.80
C ILE A 66 -12.74 16.92 -10.52
N ARG A 67 -12.31 18.05 -9.95
CA ARG A 67 -11.64 18.09 -8.62
C ARG A 67 -12.55 18.57 -7.50
N ARG A 68 -13.52 19.42 -7.82
CA ARG A 68 -14.50 19.93 -6.86
C ARG A 68 -15.53 18.84 -6.60
N LEU A 69 -15.79 18.57 -5.33
CA LEU A 69 -16.85 17.66 -4.90
C LEU A 69 -18.21 18.32 -5.21
N PRO A 70 -19.08 17.66 -6.01
CA PRO A 70 -20.44 18.15 -6.21
C PRO A 70 -21.20 18.24 -4.88
N LEU A 71 -22.02 19.28 -4.71
CA LEU A 71 -22.86 19.45 -3.51
C LEU A 71 -24.14 18.61 -3.57
N HIS A 72 -24.52 18.13 -4.76
CA HIS A 72 -25.71 17.32 -4.95
C HIS A 72 -25.37 15.84 -4.81
N PHE A 73 -25.96 15.18 -3.82
CA PHE A 73 -25.72 13.77 -3.50
C PHE A 73 -26.95 12.92 -3.79
N SER A 74 -26.70 11.69 -4.24
CA SER A 74 -27.67 10.59 -4.19
C SER A 74 -27.39 9.73 -2.96
N ARG A 75 -28.22 8.70 -2.72
CA ARG A 75 -27.95 7.67 -1.69
C ARG A 75 -26.57 7.03 -1.83
N ASN A 76 -26.05 6.93 -3.05
CA ASN A 76 -24.80 6.20 -3.35
C ASN A 76 -23.57 7.11 -3.42
N GLY A 77 -23.74 8.44 -3.30
CA GLY A 77 -22.63 9.40 -3.38
C GLY A 77 -22.92 10.62 -4.26
N PRO A 78 -21.90 11.46 -4.53
CA PRO A 78 -22.05 12.72 -5.25
C PRO A 78 -22.44 12.49 -6.72
N LEU A 79 -23.51 13.14 -7.16
CA LEU A 79 -24.04 13.01 -8.52
C LEU A 79 -23.16 13.75 -9.52
N CYS A 80 -22.98 13.13 -10.70
CA CYS A 80 -22.26 13.74 -11.80
C CYS A 80 -23.03 14.97 -12.32
N PRO A 81 -22.40 16.16 -12.40
CA PRO A 81 -23.09 17.36 -12.86
C PRO A 81 -23.44 17.33 -14.36
N VAL A 82 -22.77 16.47 -15.14
CA VAL A 82 -22.96 16.36 -16.59
C VAL A 82 -24.08 15.39 -16.93
N CYS A 83 -23.93 14.10 -16.59
CA CYS A 83 -24.94 13.12 -16.97
C CYS A 83 -26.13 13.06 -16.01
N LYS A 84 -25.99 13.61 -14.79
CA LYS A 84 -27.02 13.66 -13.72
C LYS A 84 -27.63 12.31 -13.31
N LYS A 85 -27.11 11.20 -13.85
CA LYS A 85 -27.59 9.82 -13.62
C LYS A 85 -26.62 8.99 -12.80
N ALA A 86 -25.32 9.11 -13.09
CA ALA A 86 -24.27 8.38 -12.40
C ALA A 86 -23.59 9.23 -11.31
N ILE A 87 -22.86 8.58 -10.42
CA ILE A 87 -22.04 9.23 -9.41
C ILE A 87 -20.61 9.47 -9.90
N VAL A 88 -19.92 10.41 -9.25
CA VAL A 88 -18.48 10.57 -9.42
C VAL A 88 -17.74 9.87 -8.28
N LYS A 89 -16.72 9.06 -8.60
CA LYS A 89 -15.88 8.35 -7.64
C LYS A 89 -14.47 8.92 -7.66
N ARG A 90 -13.73 8.79 -6.56
CA ARG A 90 -12.30 9.10 -6.54
C ARG A 90 -11.57 8.25 -7.57
N GLU A 91 -10.82 8.91 -8.46
CA GLU A 91 -9.98 8.25 -9.47
C GLU A 91 -8.82 7.50 -8.80
N TYR A 92 -8.32 8.02 -7.67
CA TYR A 92 -7.35 7.34 -6.81
C TYR A 92 -7.94 7.21 -5.41
N SER A 93 -8.37 5.99 -5.07
CA SER A 93 -9.03 5.71 -3.79
C SER A 93 -8.04 5.63 -2.63
N ASP A 94 -8.58 5.80 -1.43
CA ASP A 94 -7.93 5.49 -0.16
C ASP A 94 -7.41 4.04 -0.13
N LYS A 95 -8.22 3.07 -0.58
CA LYS A 95 -7.79 1.68 -0.72
C LYS A 95 -6.61 1.53 -1.68
N ALA A 96 -6.58 2.27 -2.79
CA ALA A 96 -5.48 2.20 -3.75
C ALA A 96 -4.17 2.77 -3.16
N LEU A 97 -4.24 3.88 -2.42
CA LEU A 97 -3.10 4.42 -1.68
C LEU A 97 -2.59 3.43 -0.62
N PHE A 98 -3.50 2.91 0.21
CA PHE A 98 -3.16 1.95 1.25
C PHE A 98 -2.51 0.69 0.68
N THR A 99 -3.09 0.12 -0.39
CA THR A 99 -2.54 -1.06 -1.08
C THR A 99 -1.13 -0.79 -1.62
N GLN A 100 -0.87 0.41 -2.15
CA GLN A 100 0.45 0.80 -2.64
C GLN A 100 1.48 0.87 -1.50
N LEU A 101 1.10 1.39 -0.33
CA LEU A 101 1.97 1.42 0.85
C LEU A 101 2.22 0.00 1.39
N CYS A 102 1.19 -0.85 1.47
CA CYS A 102 1.34 -2.25 1.84
C CYS A 102 2.26 -3.01 0.88
N PHE A 103 2.20 -2.70 -0.42
CA PHE A 103 3.13 -3.26 -1.40
C PHE A 103 4.59 -2.89 -1.07
N TYR A 104 4.88 -1.61 -0.78
CA TYR A 104 6.23 -1.21 -0.38
C TYR A 104 6.67 -1.87 0.94
N HIS A 105 5.78 -1.98 1.93
CA HIS A 105 6.06 -2.68 3.17
C HIS A 105 6.40 -4.16 2.91
N TYR A 106 5.59 -4.83 2.08
CA TYR A 106 5.75 -6.23 1.73
C TYR A 106 7.08 -6.56 1.05
N ILE A 107 7.51 -5.74 0.07
CA ILE A 107 8.75 -6.01 -0.67
C ILE A 107 10.01 -5.82 0.18
N PHE A 108 9.90 -5.10 1.31
CA PHE A 108 11.00 -4.93 2.25
C PHE A 108 10.91 -5.86 3.47
N ASP A 109 9.92 -6.75 3.51
CA ASP A 109 9.73 -7.69 4.63
C ASP A 109 10.60 -8.94 4.47
N VAL A 110 11.82 -8.86 5.02
CA VAL A 110 12.80 -9.94 4.96
C VAL A 110 12.36 -11.19 5.72
N ASP A 111 11.76 -11.03 6.90
CA ASP A 111 11.38 -12.17 7.73
C ASP A 111 10.25 -12.95 7.05
N TYR A 112 9.24 -12.23 6.54
CA TYR A 112 8.19 -12.84 5.73
C TYR A 112 8.74 -13.53 4.47
N ALA A 113 9.73 -12.92 3.79
CA ALA A 113 10.36 -13.52 2.61
C ALA A 113 11.07 -14.85 2.93
N LYS A 114 11.76 -14.91 4.08
CA LYS A 114 12.48 -16.12 4.54
C LYS A 114 11.53 -17.26 4.90
N GLU A 115 10.39 -16.95 5.50
CA GLU A 115 9.37 -17.94 5.87
C GLU A 115 8.64 -18.49 4.63
N LYS A 116 8.28 -17.61 3.70
CA LYS A 116 7.51 -17.96 2.50
C LYS A 116 8.29 -18.77 1.47
N TYR A 117 9.61 -18.63 1.42
CA TYR A 117 10.42 -19.37 0.45
C TYR A 117 10.79 -20.76 0.96
N THR A 118 10.29 -21.79 0.27
CA THR A 118 10.53 -23.21 0.59
C THR A 118 11.21 -23.99 -0.54
N GLY A 119 11.64 -23.31 -1.60
CA GLY A 119 12.29 -23.94 -2.75
C GLY A 119 13.78 -24.25 -2.54
N PRO A 120 14.46 -24.77 -3.58
CA PRO A 120 15.90 -25.08 -3.52
C PRO A 120 16.74 -23.82 -3.23
N GLY A 121 17.87 -24.00 -2.53
CA GLY A 121 18.78 -22.92 -2.11
C GLY A 121 18.18 -21.95 -1.07
N LYS A 122 17.20 -22.41 -0.28
CA LYS A 122 16.61 -21.67 0.83
C LYS A 122 17.66 -21.15 1.83
N ASP A 123 18.65 -21.95 2.15
CA ASP A 123 19.68 -21.59 3.12
C ASP A 123 20.61 -20.49 2.58
N GLU A 124 20.98 -20.55 1.30
CA GLU A 124 21.72 -19.48 0.62
C GLU A 124 20.92 -18.17 0.60
N LEU A 125 19.62 -18.23 0.27
CA LEU A 125 18.73 -17.08 0.30
C LEU A 125 18.61 -16.50 1.71
N LYS A 126 18.47 -17.35 2.74
CA LYS A 126 18.42 -16.90 4.14
C LYS A 126 19.70 -16.20 4.56
N MET A 127 20.87 -16.76 4.24
CA MET A 127 22.17 -16.14 4.54
C MET A 127 22.31 -14.79 3.85
N MET A 128 21.99 -14.71 2.56
CA MET A 128 22.04 -13.46 1.79
C MET A 128 21.08 -12.41 2.37
N LEU A 129 19.83 -12.78 2.66
CA LEU A 129 18.87 -11.85 3.26
C LEU A 129 19.25 -11.42 4.68
N GLU A 130 19.93 -12.26 5.46
CA GLU A 130 20.45 -11.90 6.78
C GLU A 130 21.57 -10.86 6.67
N ALA A 131 22.51 -11.04 5.74
CA ALA A 131 23.61 -10.10 5.51
C ALA A 131 23.14 -8.67 5.22
N TYR A 132 21.94 -8.54 4.64
CA TYR A 132 21.36 -7.26 4.23
C TYR A 132 20.16 -6.81 5.06
N LYS A 133 19.84 -7.54 6.14
CA LYS A 133 18.62 -7.35 6.94
C LYS A 133 18.46 -5.91 7.42
N GLU A 134 19.53 -5.27 7.88
CA GLU A 134 19.49 -3.90 8.40
C GLU A 134 19.15 -2.86 7.31
N GLY A 135 19.59 -3.07 6.07
CA GLY A 135 19.24 -2.20 4.94
C GLY A 135 17.74 -2.27 4.62
N TYR A 136 17.21 -3.49 4.55
CA TYR A 136 15.78 -3.72 4.35
C TYR A 136 14.94 -3.21 5.51
N LYS A 137 15.38 -3.42 6.76
CA LYS A 137 14.71 -2.94 7.96
C LYS A 137 14.57 -1.42 7.96
N LYS A 138 15.60 -0.68 7.55
CA LYS A 138 15.52 0.79 7.39
C LYS A 138 14.46 1.19 6.36
N LEU A 139 14.41 0.52 5.22
CA LEU A 139 13.40 0.78 4.18
C LEU A 139 11.99 0.44 4.68
N LYS A 140 11.81 -0.70 5.33
CA LYS A 140 10.53 -1.12 5.95
C LYS A 140 10.06 -0.10 6.99
N ASN A 141 10.92 0.30 7.92
CA ASN A 141 10.63 1.31 8.94
C ASN A 141 10.22 2.66 8.33
N THR A 142 10.78 3.05 7.18
CA THR A 142 10.32 4.25 6.47
C THR A 142 8.88 4.10 6.03
N VAL A 143 8.48 2.95 5.48
CA VAL A 143 7.09 2.68 5.08
C VAL A 143 6.17 2.60 6.30
N ASP A 144 6.61 1.99 7.40
CA ASP A 144 5.84 1.87 8.65
C ASP A 144 5.40 3.22 9.18
N LYS A 145 6.28 4.23 9.15
CA LYS A 145 5.95 5.60 9.54
C LYS A 145 4.82 6.21 8.71
N TRP A 146 4.76 5.89 7.41
CA TRP A 146 3.68 6.38 6.54
C TRP A 146 2.39 5.60 6.74
N LEU A 147 2.48 4.29 7.00
CA LEU A 147 1.32 3.46 7.34
C LEU A 147 0.71 3.87 8.68
N SER A 148 1.51 4.17 9.71
CA SER A 148 1.00 4.62 11.01
C SER A 148 0.27 5.98 10.95
N MET A 149 0.52 6.78 9.91
CA MET A 149 -0.21 8.03 9.68
C MET A 149 -1.54 7.82 8.92
N SER A 150 -1.78 6.62 8.39
CA SER A 150 -2.98 6.29 7.64
C SER A 150 -4.06 5.76 8.58
N SER A 151 -5.19 6.45 8.67
CA SER A 151 -6.36 5.97 9.43
C SER A 151 -6.95 4.67 8.88
N TYR A 152 -6.61 4.29 7.63
CA TYR A 152 -7.08 3.04 7.03
C TYR A 152 -6.52 1.79 7.71
N SER A 153 -5.35 1.88 8.35
CA SER A 153 -4.74 0.76 9.10
C SER A 153 -5.30 0.59 10.51
N GLU A 154 -6.12 1.51 10.99
CA GLU A 154 -6.67 1.49 12.35
C GLU A 154 -8.14 1.06 12.34
N VAL A 155 -8.44 -0.07 12.97
CA VAL A 155 -9.82 -0.49 13.23
C VAL A 155 -10.10 -0.33 14.71
N ASN A 156 -10.89 0.68 15.07
CA ASN A 156 -11.32 0.88 16.45
C ASN A 156 -12.46 -0.09 16.78
N LEU A 157 -12.12 -1.24 17.36
CA LEU A 157 -13.08 -2.27 17.76
C LEU A 157 -14.09 -1.74 18.78
N GLY A 158 -13.70 -0.82 19.68
CA GLY A 158 -14.62 -0.20 20.63
C GLY A 158 -15.77 0.56 19.93
N LYS A 159 -15.45 1.36 18.91
CA LYS A 159 -16.47 2.03 18.07
C LYS A 159 -17.30 1.03 17.26
N LEU A 160 -16.66 0.00 16.73
CA LEU A 160 -17.34 -1.03 15.93
C LEU A 160 -18.39 -1.78 16.76
N PHE A 161 -18.06 -2.10 18.02
CA PHE A 161 -18.93 -2.86 18.91
C PHE A 161 -19.78 -2.01 19.86
N GLN A 162 -19.66 -0.67 19.80
CA GLN A 162 -20.40 0.25 20.66
C GLN A 162 -21.92 0.02 20.59
N THR A 163 -22.44 -0.32 19.41
CA THR A 163 -23.85 -0.58 19.17
C THR A 163 -24.36 -1.84 19.89
N PHE A 164 -23.51 -2.87 20.10
CA PHE A 164 -23.91 -4.08 20.83
C PHE A 164 -24.05 -3.83 22.34
N SER A 165 -23.33 -2.84 22.88
CA SER A 165 -23.44 -2.45 24.29
C SER A 165 -24.73 -1.68 24.58
N ILE A 166 -25.27 -0.93 23.60
CA ILE A 166 -26.51 -0.14 23.75
C ILE A 166 -27.75 -1.05 23.82
N VAL A 167 -27.71 -2.21 23.16
CA VAL A 167 -28.83 -3.19 23.17
C VAL A 167 -29.04 -3.81 24.56
N LYS A 168 -27.98 -3.93 25.39
CA LYS A 168 -28.12 -4.48 26.75
C LYS A 168 -28.89 -3.58 27.72
N SER A 169 -28.95 -2.28 27.45
CA SER A 169 -29.62 -1.29 28.31
C SER A 169 -31.08 -1.01 27.92
N GLY A 170 -31.63 -1.72 26.91
CA GLY A 170 -32.99 -1.51 26.40
C GLY A 170 -34.06 -2.45 26.95
N ASP A 171 -33.70 -3.56 27.60
CA ASP A 171 -34.63 -4.63 27.98
C ASP A 171 -34.95 -4.70 29.50
N GLU A 172 -34.62 -3.68 30.30
CA GLU A 172 -35.02 -3.58 31.72
C GLU A 172 -36.04 -2.46 32.00
N SER A 173 -36.92 -2.14 31.04
CA SER A 173 -38.04 -1.23 31.29
C SER A 173 -39.30 -1.56 30.49
N SER A 174 -39.92 -2.67 30.85
CA SER A 174 -41.36 -2.86 30.65
C SER A 174 -41.88 -3.83 31.72
N THR A 175 -42.36 -3.23 32.80
CA THR A 175 -43.35 -3.78 33.72
C THR A 175 -44.60 -4.24 32.98
#